data_AF-A0A4R3QGZ3-F1
#
_entry.id   AF-A0A4R3QGZ3-F1
#
_cell.length_a   1.000
_cell.length_b   1.000
_cell.length_c   1.000
_cell.angle_alpha   90.00
_cell.angle_beta   90.00
_cell.angle_gamma   90.00
#
_symmetry.space_group_name_H-M   'P 1'
#
loop_
_entity.id
_entity.type
_entity.pdbx_description
1 polymer ?
#
loop_
_entity_poly.entity_id
_entity_poly.type
_entity_poly.pdbx_seq_one_letter_code
_entity_poly.pdbx_strand_id
1 'polypeptide(L)'
;MSTTSASKPAGFSHSARSVDELDELIGLARMITYAKSAAQDIELVSATHWLELALKAIAHEIGDAADTGLLDLTLSTDAINLRKH
;
A
#
# COMPACT_ATOMS: atom_id res chain seq x y z
N MET A 1 39.90 0.44 -22.11
CA MET A 1 39.32 -0.72 -21.40
C MET A 1 38.01 -0.27 -20.81
N SER A 2 36.90 -0.87 -21.24
CA SER A 2 35.55 -0.47 -20.84
C SER A 2 35.07 -1.35 -19.69
N THR A 3 34.68 -0.76 -18.56
CA THR A 3 33.90 -1.44 -17.52
C THR A 3 32.51 -0.83 -17.50
N THR A 4 31.63 -1.38 -18.33
CA THR A 4 30.18 -1.17 -18.23
C THR A 4 29.69 -1.85 -16.95
N SER A 5 29.57 -1.09 -15.87
CA SER A 5 28.86 -1.51 -14.67
C SER A 5 27.37 -1.50 -14.99
N ALA A 6 26.77 -2.69 -15.06
CA ALA A 6 25.34 -2.85 -15.25
C ALA A 6 24.61 -2.35 -14.00
N SER A 7 24.24 -1.07 -14.00
CA SER A 7 23.25 -0.53 -13.08
C SER A 7 21.90 -1.13 -13.45
N LYS A 8 21.54 -2.23 -12.78
CA LYS A 8 20.18 -2.76 -12.77
C LYS A 8 19.31 -1.69 -12.11
N PRO A 9 18.36 -1.04 -12.80
CA PRO A 9 17.35 -0.30 -12.08
C PRO A 9 16.58 -1.36 -11.29
N ALA A 10 16.63 -1.27 -9.97
CA ALA A 10 15.63 -1.88 -9.11
C ALA A 10 14.32 -1.18 -9.47
N GLY A 11 13.69 -1.67 -10.55
CA GLY A 11 12.31 -1.37 -10.82
C GLY A 11 11.55 -1.89 -9.62
N PHE A 12 11.15 -0.96 -8.74
CA PHE A 12 9.88 -1.11 -8.06
C PHE A 12 8.86 -1.26 -9.17
N SER A 13 8.68 -2.50 -9.60
CA SER A 13 7.55 -2.95 -10.36
C SER A 13 6.36 -2.63 -9.46
N HIS A 14 5.79 -1.45 -9.68
CA HIS A 14 4.47 -1.06 -9.24
C HIS A 14 3.45 -1.92 -10.01
N SER A 15 3.66 -3.24 -10.04
CA SER A 15 2.64 -4.17 -10.52
C SER A 15 1.47 -4.01 -9.58
N ALA A 16 0.26 -3.96 -10.13
CA ALA A 16 -1.00 -4.10 -9.41
C ALA A 16 -0.77 -4.92 -8.14
N ARG A 17 -0.84 -4.26 -6.97
CA ARG A 17 -0.68 -4.94 -5.70
C ARG A 17 -1.60 -6.13 -5.66
N SER A 18 -1.11 -7.26 -5.16
CA SER A 18 -1.95 -8.44 -5.02
C SER A 18 -3.11 -8.15 -4.06
N VAL A 19 -4.27 -8.79 -4.28
CA VAL A 19 -5.41 -8.71 -3.34
C VAL A 19 -4.97 -9.10 -1.92
N ASP A 20 -4.02 -10.02 -1.81
CA ASP A 20 -3.42 -10.45 -0.55
C ASP A 20 -2.72 -9.29 0.19
N GLU A 21 -2.03 -8.38 -0.50
CA GLU A 21 -1.41 -7.20 0.14
C GLU A 21 -2.45 -6.21 0.69
N LEU A 22 -3.58 -6.03 0.00
CA LEU A 22 -4.67 -5.18 0.51
C LEU A 22 -5.33 -5.82 1.74
N ASP A 23 -5.56 -7.13 1.70
CA ASP A 23 -6.11 -7.87 2.85
C ASP A 23 -5.14 -7.85 4.05
N GLU A 24 -3.83 -7.92 3.81
CA GLU A 24 -2.80 -7.74 4.85
C GLU A 24 -2.85 -6.33 5.48
N LEU A 25 -2.99 -5.27 4.67
CA LEU A 25 -3.13 -3.89 5.18
C LEU A 25 -4.42 -3.72 6.01
N ILE A 26 -5.53 -4.32 5.57
CA ILE A 26 -6.79 -4.34 6.32
C ILE A 26 -6.61 -5.12 7.64
N GLY A 27 -5.93 -6.26 7.61
CA GLY A 27 -5.60 -7.06 8.79
C GLY A 27 -4.76 -6.26 9.80
N LEU A 28 -3.73 -5.56 9.31
CA LEU A 28 -2.87 -4.71 10.12
C LEU A 28 -3.66 -3.55 10.77
N ALA A 29 -4.54 -2.89 10.02
CA ALA A 29 -5.41 -1.83 10.55
C ALA A 29 -6.30 -2.33 11.69
N ARG A 30 -6.87 -3.54 11.56
CA ARG A 30 -7.66 -4.17 12.63
C ARG A 30 -6.82 -4.44 13.87
N MET A 31 -5.60 -4.95 13.71
CA MET A 31 -4.70 -5.24 14.83
C MET A 31 -4.25 -3.98 15.57
N ILE A 32 -3.93 -2.90 14.86
CA ILE A 32 -3.57 -1.61 15.46
C ILE A 32 -4.77 -0.97 16.17
N THR A 33 -5.97 -1.11 15.61
CA THR A 33 -7.21 -0.64 16.26
C THR A 33 -7.41 -1.36 17.60
N TYR A 34 -7.25 -2.67 17.64
CA TYR A 34 -7.32 -3.43 18.88
C TYR A 34 -6.26 -2.97 19.89
N ALA A 35 -5.00 -2.83 19.46
CA ALA A 35 -3.91 -2.35 20.32
C ALA A 35 -4.19 -0.95 20.87
N LYS A 36 -4.81 -0.07 20.08
CA LYS A 36 -5.22 1.28 20.52
C LYS A 36 -6.29 1.22 21.59
N SER A 37 -7.33 0.38 21.42
CA SER A 37 -8.35 0.17 22.46
C SER A 37 -7.73 -0.38 23.75
N ALA A 38 -6.88 -1.40 23.66
CA ALA A 38 -6.19 -1.95 24.82
C ALA A 38 -5.30 -0.91 25.53
N ALA A 39 -4.62 -0.04 24.77
CA ALA A 39 -3.83 1.06 25.32
C ALA A 39 -4.68 2.14 25.99
N GLN A 40 -5.90 2.38 25.49
CA GLN A 40 -6.87 3.29 26.12
C GLN A 40 -7.38 2.72 27.45
N ASP A 41 -7.67 1.42 27.49
CA ASP A 41 -8.20 0.75 28.69
C ASP A 41 -7.23 0.80 29.88
N ILE A 42 -5.92 0.86 29.62
CA ILE A 42 -4.86 0.97 30.63
C ILE A 42 -4.27 2.40 30.74
N GLU A 43 -4.91 3.39 30.12
CA GLU A 43 -4.50 4.80 30.15
C GLU A 43 -3.06 5.06 29.65
N LEU A 44 -2.56 4.27 28.69
CA LEU A 44 -1.26 4.46 28.07
C LEU A 44 -1.33 5.55 26.97
N VAL A 45 -1.60 6.79 27.39
CA VAL A 45 -1.91 7.94 26.53
C VAL A 45 -0.87 8.16 25.43
N SER A 46 0.43 8.03 25.74
CA SER A 46 1.50 8.19 24.76
C SER A 46 1.42 7.18 23.62
N ALA A 47 1.07 5.92 23.89
CA ALA A 47 0.94 4.87 22.88
C ALA A 47 -0.26 5.13 21.97
N THR A 48 -1.38 5.63 22.50
CA THR A 48 -2.59 5.91 21.70
C THR A 48 -2.34 6.91 20.58
N HIS A 49 -1.47 7.90 20.81
CA HIS A 49 -1.09 8.88 19.79
C HIS A 49 -0.32 8.24 18.63
N TRP A 50 0.65 7.38 18.93
CA TRP A 50 1.43 6.68 17.90
C TRP A 50 0.60 5.68 17.11
N LEU A 51 -0.32 4.97 17.78
CA LEU A 51 -1.24 4.04 17.13
C LEU A 51 -2.23 4.76 16.20
N GLU A 52 -2.67 5.97 16.56
CA GLU A 52 -3.46 6.83 15.68
C GLU A 52 -2.69 7.27 14.42
N LEU A 53 -1.41 7.64 14.58
CA LEU A 53 -0.55 7.98 13.44
C LEU A 53 -0.34 6.78 12.51
N ALA A 54 -0.16 5.58 13.07
CA ALA A 54 -0.03 4.35 12.30
C ALA A 54 -1.31 4.04 11.51
N LEU A 55 -2.50 4.23 12.09
CA LEU A 55 -3.77 4.06 11.38
C LEU A 55 -3.91 5.04 10.21
N LYS A 56 -3.48 6.29 10.37
CA LYS A 56 -3.51 7.28 9.28
C LYS A 56 -2.57 6.89 8.13
N ALA A 57 -1.38 6.40 8.44
CA ALA A 57 -0.45 5.92 7.43
C ALA A 57 -1.03 4.74 6.63
N ILE A 58 -1.66 3.78 7.32
CA ILE A 58 -2.31 2.64 6.65
C ILE A 58 -3.51 3.07 5.82
N ALA A 59 -4.33 4.01 6.31
CA ALA A 59 -5.45 4.54 5.54
C ALA A 59 -4.99 5.24 4.25
N HIS A 60 -3.87 5.97 4.31
CA HIS A 60 -3.23 6.56 3.14
C HIS A 60 -2.76 5.48 2.17
N GLU A 61 -2.09 4.45 2.68
CA GLU A 61 -1.59 3.33 1.86
C GLU A 61 -2.73 2.57 1.15
N ILE A 62 -3.86 2.37 1.83
CA ILE A 62 -5.06 1.75 1.25
C ILE A 62 -5.70 2.66 0.19
N GLY A 63 -5.76 3.97 0.44
CA GLY A 63 -6.28 4.95 -0.52
C GLY A 63 -5.42 5.04 -1.79
N ASP A 64 -4.10 5.14 -1.63
CA ASP A 64 -3.14 5.13 -2.73
C ASP A 64 -3.21 3.81 -3.53
N ALA A 65 -3.41 2.68 -2.85
CA ALA A 65 -3.60 1.39 -3.50
C ALA A 65 -4.89 1.33 -4.34
N ALA A 66 -5.97 1.97 -3.89
CA ALA A 66 -7.23 2.04 -4.63
C ALA A 66 -7.11 2.90 -5.90
N ASP A 67 -6.44 4.04 -5.81
CA ASP A 67 -6.26 4.96 -6.94
C ASP A 67 -5.28 4.40 -7.99
N THR A 68 -4.18 3.76 -7.56
CA THR A 68 -3.21 3.13 -8.47
C THR A 68 -3.77 1.88 -9.16
N GLY A 69 -4.55 1.05 -8.46
CA GLY A 69 -5.22 -0.10 -9.06
C GLY A 69 -6.26 0.29 -10.11
N LEU A 70 -6.96 1.42 -9.90
CA LEU A 70 -7.91 1.95 -10.87
C LEU A 70 -7.22 2.49 -12.13
N LEU A 71 -6.08 3.17 -11.99
CA LEU A 71 -5.27 3.63 -13.12
C LEU A 71 -4.71 2.45 -13.95
N ASP A 72 -4.23 1.38 -13.32
CA ASP A 72 -3.71 0.21 -14.05
C ASP A 72 -4.82 -0.54 -14.83
N LEU A 73 -6.03 -0.62 -14.27
CA LEU A 73 -7.20 -1.15 -14.97
C LEU A 73 -7.58 -0.29 -16.20
N THR A 74 -7.49 1.04 -16.10
CA THR A 74 -7.75 1.94 -17.24
C THR A 74 -6.71 1.81 -18.35
N LEU A 75 -5.41 1.72 -18.00
CA LEU A 75 -4.33 1.50 -18.98
C LEU A 75 -4.44 0.12 -19.65
N SER A 76 -4.82 -0.90 -18.91
CA SER A 76 -5.06 -2.25 -19.44
C SER A 76 -6.26 -2.28 -20.40
N THR A 77 -7.32 -1.54 -20.11
CA THR A 77 -8.48 -1.42 -21.03
C THR A 77 -8.14 -0.64 -22.30
N ASP A 78 -7.33 0.41 -22.23
CA ASP A 78 -6.88 1.14 -23.42
C ASP A 78 -5.94 0.30 -24.31
N ALA A 79 -5.07 -0.51 -23.71
CA ALA A 79 -4.21 -1.45 -24.44
C ALA A 79 -4.99 -2.54 -25.18
N ILE A 80 -6.13 -2.98 -24.64
CA ILE A 80 -7.02 -3.95 -25.30
C ILE A 80 -7.78 -3.30 -26.47
N ASN A 81 -8.16 -2.03 -26.36
CA ASN A 81 -8.86 -1.30 -27.44
C ASN A 81 -7.94 -0.87 -28.59
N LEU A 82 -6.63 -0.69 -28.34
CA LEU A 82 -5.67 -0.32 -29.38
C LEU A 82 -5.33 -1.45 -30.37
N ARG A 83 -5.65 -2.72 -30.05
CA ARG A 83 -5.42 -3.89 -30.95
C ARG A 83 -6.53 -4.13 -31.98
N LYS A 84 -7.55 -3.27 -32.06
CA LYS A 84 -8.72 -3.46 -32.93
C LYS A 84 -8.82 -2.53 -34.15
N HIS A 85 -7.74 -1.84 -34.52
CA HIS A 85 -7.70 -1.05 -35.76
C HIS A 85 -6.58 -1.50 -36.69
#